data_AF-A0A1Y1N2X7-F1
#
_entry.id   AF-A0A1Y1N2X7-F1
#
_cell.length_a   1.000
_cell.length_b   1.000
_cell.length_c   1.000
_cell.angle_alpha   90.00
_cell.angle_beta   90.00
_cell.angle_gamma   90.00
#
_symmetry.space_group_name_H-M   'P 1'
#
loop_
_entity.id
_entity.type
_entity.pdbx_description
1 polymer ?
#
loop_
_entity_poly.entity_id
_entity_poly.type
_entity_poly.pdbx_seq_one_letter_code
_entity_poly.pdbx_strand_id
1 'polypeptide(L)'
;EPPKTVQAFTSGVIVKVALSEPCVESKKLKEELKTNHSNVRYIDIPHAYGSLELYLRFDDSKNAREFCTSGFKDSKCDVLEGEEEQNYWQKIEESRSAKLKNDNRKQRGRDKLLKKAEKQSAKHIRFENSD
;
A
#
# COMPACT_ATOMS: atom_id res chain seq x y z
N GLU A 1 -1.78 -16.93 16.52
CA GLU A 1 -2.56 -15.79 15.97
C GLU A 1 -3.32 -16.28 14.74
N PRO A 2 -4.58 -15.89 14.55
CA PRO A 2 -5.23 -16.12 13.28
C PRO A 2 -4.44 -15.37 12.18
N PRO A 3 -4.27 -15.95 10.99
CA PRO A 3 -3.62 -15.25 9.88
C PRO A 3 -4.39 -13.94 9.63
N LYS A 4 -3.67 -12.82 9.51
CA LYS A 4 -4.26 -11.54 9.08
C LYS A 4 -5.06 -11.81 7.82
N THR A 5 -6.37 -11.59 7.90
CA THR A 5 -7.36 -11.92 6.90
C THR A 5 -6.91 -11.43 5.54
N VAL A 6 -6.67 -12.36 4.61
CA VAL A 6 -6.54 -12.05 3.19
C VAL A 6 -7.86 -11.41 2.81
N GLN A 7 -7.83 -10.16 2.34
CA GLN A 7 -9.06 -9.52 1.90
C GLN A 7 -9.47 -10.17 0.59
N ALA A 8 -10.62 -10.83 0.61
CA ALA A 8 -11.20 -11.43 -0.58
C ALA A 8 -11.50 -10.35 -1.62
N PHE A 9 -11.39 -10.71 -2.90
CA PHE A 9 -11.82 -9.87 -4.00
C PHE A 9 -13.32 -9.60 -3.86
N THR A 10 -13.68 -8.32 -3.81
CA THR A 10 -15.06 -7.85 -3.89
C THR A 10 -15.12 -6.91 -5.09
N SER A 11 -16.09 -7.12 -5.97
CA SER A 11 -16.26 -6.31 -7.17
C SER A 11 -17.02 -5.02 -6.91
N GLY A 12 -16.70 -3.98 -7.66
CA GLY A 12 -17.34 -2.67 -7.64
C GLY A 12 -17.08 -1.86 -6.37
N VAL A 13 -15.99 -2.13 -5.64
CA VAL A 13 -15.68 -1.42 -4.37
C VAL A 13 -14.55 -0.42 -4.52
N ILE A 14 -13.90 -0.40 -5.67
CA ILE A 14 -12.78 0.48 -5.95
C ILE A 14 -13.25 1.64 -6.82
N VAL A 15 -13.04 2.85 -6.34
CA VAL A 15 -13.37 4.08 -7.07
C VAL A 15 -12.10 4.78 -7.46
N LYS A 16 -11.96 5.09 -8.74
CA LYS A 16 -10.95 6.00 -9.28
C LYS A 16 -11.53 7.41 -9.27
N VAL A 17 -10.82 8.33 -8.64
CA VAL A 17 -11.17 9.76 -8.64
C VAL A 17 -10.07 10.51 -9.39
N ALA A 18 -10.44 11.16 -10.49
CA ALA A 18 -9.60 12.06 -11.25
C ALA A 18 -9.91 13.50 -10.86
N LEU A 19 -8.98 14.10 -10.12
CA LEU A 19 -9.03 15.47 -9.65
C LEU A 19 -8.81 16.45 -10.80
N SER A 20 -9.58 17.54 -10.82
CA SER A 20 -9.36 18.64 -11.78
C SER A 20 -8.06 19.40 -11.47
N GLU A 21 -7.64 19.43 -10.20
CA GLU A 21 -6.43 20.11 -9.76
C GLU A 21 -5.47 19.10 -9.09
N PRO A 22 -4.15 19.25 -9.32
CA PRO A 22 -3.17 18.37 -8.71
C PRO A 22 -3.20 18.46 -7.18
N CYS A 23 -3.21 17.32 -6.51
CA CYS A 23 -3.20 17.28 -5.06
C CYS A 23 -1.86 17.81 -4.50
N VAL A 24 -1.90 18.99 -3.89
CA VAL A 24 -0.75 19.64 -3.22
C VAL A 24 -0.48 18.98 -1.85
N GLU A 25 -1.54 18.57 -1.14
CA GLU A 25 -1.46 18.05 0.23
C GLU A 25 -2.18 16.70 0.40
N SER A 26 -1.51 15.61 0.02
CA SER A 26 -2.05 14.24 0.10
C SER A 26 -2.46 13.80 1.52
N LYS A 27 -1.82 14.32 2.57
CA LYS A 27 -2.17 13.99 3.97
C LYS A 27 -3.51 14.60 4.37
N LYS A 28 -3.70 15.92 4.12
CA LYS A 28 -4.96 16.60 4.41
C LYS A 28 -6.11 15.98 3.63
N LEU A 29 -5.89 15.68 2.35
CA LEU A 29 -6.90 15.03 1.51
C LEU A 29 -7.31 13.64 2.06
N LYS A 30 -6.34 12.84 2.53
CA LYS A 30 -6.62 11.54 3.16
C LYS A 30 -7.44 11.69 4.44
N GLU A 31 -7.11 12.66 5.29
CA GLU A 31 -7.83 12.91 6.54
C GLU A 31 -9.26 13.42 6.27
N GLU A 32 -9.42 14.34 5.32
CA GLU A 32 -10.71 14.85 4.87
C GLU A 32 -11.61 13.72 4.34
N LEU A 33 -11.11 12.92 3.40
CA LEU A 33 -11.86 11.79 2.84
C LEU A 33 -12.26 10.77 3.90
N LYS A 34 -11.37 10.48 4.84
CA LYS A 34 -11.64 9.54 5.93
C LYS A 34 -12.64 10.09 6.95
N THR A 35 -12.65 11.41 7.16
CA THR A 35 -13.57 12.07 8.09
C THR A 35 -14.96 12.21 7.49
N ASN A 36 -15.04 12.56 6.20
CA ASN A 36 -16.30 12.78 5.49
C ASN A 36 -16.96 11.46 5.06
N HIS A 37 -16.18 10.40 4.84
CA HIS A 37 -16.67 9.11 4.37
C HIS A 37 -16.16 7.97 5.26
N SER A 38 -16.97 7.59 6.25
CA SER A 38 -16.65 6.50 7.17
C SER A 38 -16.57 5.12 6.49
N ASN A 39 -17.22 4.97 5.34
CA ASN A 39 -17.28 3.74 4.54
C ASN A 39 -15.99 3.49 3.72
N VAL A 40 -15.04 4.44 3.71
CA VAL A 40 -13.76 4.32 3.01
C VAL A 40 -12.75 3.60 3.88
N ARG A 41 -12.32 2.42 3.43
CA ARG A 41 -11.38 1.56 4.15
C ARG A 41 -9.92 1.83 3.82
N TYR A 42 -9.66 2.24 2.58
CA TYR A 42 -8.30 2.50 2.11
C TYR A 42 -8.31 3.64 1.10
N ILE A 43 -7.27 4.48 1.18
CA ILE A 43 -7.05 5.62 0.30
C ILE A 43 -5.65 5.48 -0.27
N ASP A 44 -5.57 5.16 -1.54
CA ASP A 44 -4.33 5.12 -2.30
C ASP A 44 -4.17 6.43 -3.07
N ILE A 45 -3.07 7.12 -2.80
CA ILE A 45 -2.67 8.31 -3.57
C ILE A 45 -1.31 7.94 -4.16
N PRO A 46 -1.23 7.66 -5.47
CA PRO A 46 0.00 7.19 -6.12
C PRO A 46 1.19 8.12 -5.90
N HIS A 47 0.95 9.43 -5.96
CA HIS A 47 1.98 10.45 -5.75
C HIS A 47 1.63 11.36 -4.58
N ALA A 48 2.54 11.53 -3.63
CA ALA A 48 2.28 12.34 -2.43
C ALA A 48 2.10 13.85 -2.73
N TYR A 49 2.61 14.30 -3.88
CA TYR A 49 2.53 15.65 -4.40
C TYR A 49 2.24 15.58 -5.91
N GLY A 50 1.28 16.37 -6.39
CA GLY A 50 0.98 16.49 -7.81
C GLY A 50 0.14 15.35 -8.41
N SER A 51 -0.40 14.44 -7.59
CA SER A 51 -1.28 13.38 -8.11
C SER A 51 -2.59 13.99 -8.60
N LEU A 52 -2.94 13.68 -9.84
CA LEU A 52 -4.25 14.00 -10.44
C LEU A 52 -5.25 12.86 -10.26
N GLU A 53 -4.78 11.68 -9.83
CA GLU A 53 -5.63 10.52 -9.62
C GLU A 53 -5.44 9.99 -8.20
N LEU A 54 -6.51 9.48 -7.63
CA LEU A 54 -6.51 8.73 -6.38
C LEU A 54 -7.48 7.56 -6.48
N TYR A 55 -7.25 6.53 -5.67
CA TYR A 55 -8.08 5.34 -5.62
C TYR A 55 -8.61 5.14 -4.21
N LEU A 56 -9.92 5.03 -4.11
CA LEU A 56 -10.65 4.78 -2.86
C LEU A 56 -11.15 3.36 -2.86
N ARG A 57 -11.00 2.68 -1.72
CA ARG A 57 -11.65 1.39 -1.51
C ARG A 57 -12.71 1.50 -0.44
N PHE A 58 -13.93 1.17 -0.83
CA PHE A 58 -15.10 1.14 0.04
C PHE A 58 -15.29 -0.25 0.65
N ASP A 59 -16.05 -0.32 1.74
CA ASP A 59 -16.47 -1.59 2.32
C ASP A 59 -17.56 -2.28 1.47
N ASP A 60 -18.44 -1.50 0.83
CA ASP A 60 -19.52 -2.00 -0.05
C ASP A 60 -19.54 -1.29 -1.41
N SER A 61 -20.00 -2.02 -2.43
CA SER A 61 -20.14 -1.49 -3.80
C SER A 61 -21.23 -0.43 -3.92
N LYS A 62 -22.28 -0.52 -3.10
CA LYS A 62 -23.35 0.50 -3.04
C LYS A 62 -22.78 1.88 -2.66
N ASN A 63 -21.92 1.90 -1.64
CA ASN A 63 -21.30 3.14 -1.15
C ASN A 63 -20.34 3.73 -2.19
N ALA A 64 -19.60 2.87 -2.92
CA ALA A 64 -18.74 3.29 -4.02
C ALA A 64 -19.55 4.00 -5.13
N ARG A 65 -20.69 3.42 -5.53
CA ARG A 65 -21.56 3.99 -6.56
C ARG A 65 -22.27 5.27 -6.11
N GLU A 66 -22.72 5.32 -4.85
CA GLU A 66 -23.29 6.53 -4.25
C GLU A 66 -22.27 7.66 -4.22
N PHE A 67 -21.01 7.38 -3.87
CA PHE A 67 -19.93 8.36 -3.87
C PHE A 67 -19.67 8.93 -5.28
N CYS A 68 -19.65 8.09 -6.32
CA CYS A 68 -19.56 8.56 -7.70
C CYS A 68 -20.76 9.42 -8.11
N THR A 69 -21.95 9.12 -7.59
CA THR A 69 -23.18 9.86 -7.91
C THR A 69 -23.24 11.20 -7.19
N SER A 70 -22.77 11.29 -5.94
CA SER A 70 -22.73 12.54 -5.17
C SER A 70 -21.73 13.54 -5.73
N GLY A 71 -20.72 13.05 -6.46
CA GLY A 71 -19.60 13.85 -6.93
C GLY A 71 -18.66 14.25 -5.79
N PHE A 72 -17.38 14.43 -6.10
CA PHE A 72 -16.38 14.91 -5.15
C PHE A 72 -15.65 16.10 -5.75
N LYS A 73 -15.83 17.31 -5.22
CA LYS A 73 -15.09 18.53 -5.62
C LYS A 73 -14.93 18.68 -7.15
N ASP A 74 -16.04 18.57 -7.89
CA ASP A 74 -16.07 18.65 -9.36
C ASP A 74 -15.12 17.68 -10.09
N SER A 75 -14.68 16.64 -9.41
CA SER A 75 -13.76 15.64 -9.91
C SER A 75 -14.51 14.47 -10.53
N LYS A 76 -13.93 13.88 -11.57
CA LYS A 76 -14.52 12.73 -12.24
C LYS A 76 -14.32 11.49 -11.37
N CYS A 77 -15.42 10.85 -10.99
CA CYS A 77 -15.40 9.66 -10.14
C CYS A 77 -15.94 8.46 -10.92
N ASP A 78 -15.10 7.46 -11.16
CA ASP A 78 -15.45 6.26 -11.91
C ASP A 78 -15.26 5.02 -10.99
N VAL A 79 -16.29 4.18 -10.87
CA VAL A 79 -16.15 2.87 -10.21
C VAL A 79 -15.38 1.95 -11.16
N LEU A 80 -14.31 1.33 -10.68
CA LEU A 80 -13.58 0.34 -11.46
C LEU A 80 -14.39 -0.96 -11.51
N GLU A 81 -14.51 -1.52 -12.71
CA GLU A 81 -15.25 -2.76 -12.96
C GLU A 81 -14.43 -3.68 -13.88
N GLY A 82 -14.73 -4.98 -13.85
CA GLY A 82 -14.13 -5.97 -14.76
C GLY A 82 -12.63 -6.17 -14.57
N GLU A 83 -11.88 -6.17 -15.67
CA GLU A 83 -10.45 -6.48 -15.70
C GLU A 83 -9.60 -5.40 -15.01
N GLU A 84 -9.96 -4.12 -15.14
CA GLU A 84 -9.24 -3.03 -14.49
C GLU A 84 -9.25 -3.15 -12.97
N GLU A 85 -10.40 -3.54 -12.41
CA GLU A 85 -10.55 -3.75 -10.97
C GLU A 85 -9.72 -4.97 -10.51
N GLN A 86 -9.74 -6.06 -11.25
CA GLN A 86 -8.93 -7.25 -10.95
C GLN A 86 -7.44 -6.94 -10.96
N ASN A 87 -6.96 -6.22 -11.97
CA ASN A 87 -5.58 -5.76 -12.06
C ASN A 87 -5.20 -4.88 -10.86
N TYR A 88 -6.10 -4.00 -10.41
CA TYR A 88 -5.85 -3.18 -9.23
C TYR A 88 -5.80 -4.00 -7.93
N TRP A 89 -6.66 -5.01 -7.78
CA TRP A 89 -6.58 -5.94 -6.65
C TRP A 89 -5.28 -6.74 -6.64
N GLN A 90 -4.83 -7.21 -7.81
CA GLN A 90 -3.54 -7.89 -7.93
C GLN A 90 -2.39 -6.96 -7.50
N LYS A 91 -2.39 -5.69 -7.95
CA LYS A 91 -1.43 -4.68 -7.50
C LYS A 91 -1.42 -4.52 -5.97
N ILE A 92 -2.59 -4.54 -5.31
CA ILE A 92 -2.68 -4.50 -3.84
C ILE A 92 -2.03 -5.74 -3.22
N GLU A 93 -2.33 -6.93 -3.74
CA GLU A 93 -1.78 -8.19 -3.24
C GLU A 93 -0.27 -8.28 -3.42
N GLU A 94 0.25 -7.88 -4.58
CA GLU A 94 1.67 -7.79 -4.87
C GLU A 94 2.38 -6.86 -3.89
N SER A 95 1.82 -5.66 -3.66
CA SER A 95 2.35 -4.70 -2.68
C SER A 95 2.40 -5.28 -1.26
N ARG A 96 1.37 -6.05 -0.85
CA ARG A 96 1.35 -6.75 0.44
C ARG A 96 2.40 -7.84 0.51
N SER A 97 2.50 -8.67 -0.52
CA SER A 97 3.47 -9.77 -0.58
C SER A 97 4.91 -9.25 -0.56
N ALA A 98 5.17 -8.14 -1.27
CA ALA A 98 6.45 -7.45 -1.29
C ALA A 98 6.79 -6.89 0.09
N LYS A 99 5.85 -6.24 0.78
CA LYS A 99 6.06 -5.77 2.16
C LYS A 99 6.31 -6.92 3.13
N LEU A 100 5.61 -8.05 2.99
CA LEU A 100 5.82 -9.23 3.83
C LEU A 100 7.20 -9.88 3.60
N LYS A 101 7.70 -9.84 2.36
CA LYS A 101 9.03 -10.34 2.00
C LYS A 101 10.14 -9.38 2.45
N ASN A 102 9.91 -8.07 2.33
CA ASN A 102 10.87 -7.01 2.68
C ASN A 102 10.86 -6.61 4.15
N ASP A 103 9.84 -6.97 4.93
CA ASP A 103 9.91 -6.79 6.39
C ASP A 103 11.12 -7.60 6.85
N ASN A 104 12.20 -6.88 7.17
CA ASN A 104 13.49 -7.41 7.57
C ASN A 104 13.24 -8.42 8.67
N ARG A 105 13.11 -9.71 8.30
CA ARG A 105 12.90 -10.78 9.27
C ARG A 105 14.07 -10.67 10.21
N LYS A 106 13.82 -10.14 11.41
CA LYS A 106 14.85 -9.92 12.41
C LYS A 106 15.54 -11.27 12.56
N GLN A 107 16.83 -11.33 12.23
CA GLN A 107 17.58 -12.58 12.31
C GLN A 107 17.52 -13.04 13.76
N ARG A 108 17.02 -14.27 13.98
CA ARG A 108 16.77 -14.87 15.29
C ARG A 108 17.58 -16.17 15.40
N GLY A 109 17.84 -16.59 16.63
CA GLY A 109 18.47 -17.88 16.93
C GLY A 109 19.82 -18.08 16.20
N ARG A 110 19.94 -19.21 15.51
CA ARG A 110 21.17 -19.68 14.84
C ARG A 110 21.67 -18.71 13.76
N ASP A 111 20.79 -18.13 12.96
CA ASP A 111 21.18 -17.21 11.87
C ASP A 111 21.84 -15.93 12.41
N LYS A 112 21.39 -15.46 13.58
CA LYS A 112 22.00 -14.31 14.25
C LYS A 112 23.42 -14.65 14.73
N LEU A 113 23.62 -15.87 15.25
CA LEU A 113 24.93 -16.33 15.71
C LEU A 113 25.90 -16.54 14.54
N LEU A 114 25.45 -17.16 13.44
CA LEU A 114 26.25 -17.35 12.23
C LEU A 114 26.75 -16.01 11.68
N LYS A 115 25.85 -15.04 11.49
CA LYS A 115 26.23 -13.72 10.98
C LYS A 115 27.14 -12.95 11.91
N LYS A 116 27.06 -13.19 13.23
CA LYS A 116 27.99 -12.60 14.21
C LYS A 116 29.38 -13.23 14.07
N ALA A 117 29.46 -14.55 13.88
CA ALA A 117 30.72 -15.26 13.65
C ALA A 117 31.40 -14.82 12.35
N GLU A 118 30.66 -14.70 11.24
CA GLU A 118 31.16 -14.18 9.95
C GLU A 118 31.73 -12.76 10.08
N LYS A 119 31.05 -11.89 10.83
CA LYS A 119 31.54 -10.53 11.10
C LYS A 119 32.76 -10.49 12.00
N GLN A 120 33.03 -11.51 12.81
CA GLN A 120 34.22 -11.58 13.66
C GLN A 120 35.39 -12.26 12.97
N SER A 121 35.15 -13.24 12.09
CA SER A 121 36.21 -13.81 11.25
C SER A 121 36.74 -12.78 10.24
N ALA A 122 35.86 -11.95 9.66
CA ALA A 122 36.26 -10.87 8.74
C ALA A 122 37.04 -9.72 9.39
N LYS A 123 37.15 -9.67 10.72
CA LYS A 123 37.91 -8.64 11.47
C LYS A 123 39.32 -9.06 11.85
N HIS A 124 39.67 -10.34 11.70
CA HIS A 124 41.01 -10.80 12.00
C HIS A 124 41.93 -10.44 10.82
N ILE A 125 42.83 -9.48 11.06
CA ILE A 125 43.95 -9.20 10.17
C ILE A 125 45.01 -10.27 10.44
N ARG A 126 45.38 -11.03 9.42
CA ARG A 126 46.47 -12.00 9.49
C ARG A 126 47.79 -11.24 9.35
N PHE A 127 48.59 -11.20 10.40
CA PHE A 127 49.96 -10.73 10.29
C PHE A 127 50.76 -11.84 9.60
N GLU A 128 51.14 -11.61 8.35
CA GLU A 128 52.15 -12.42 7.68
C GLU A 128 53.49 -12.01 8.30
N ASN A 129 54.10 -12.91 9.08
CA ASN A 129 55.47 -12.74 9.53
C ASN A 129 56.37 -12.81 8.29
N SER A 130 56.83 -11.67 7.80
CA SER A 130 58.01 -11.62 6.94
C SER A 130 59.23 -11.55 7.86
N ASP A 131 59.88 -12.70 8.03
CA ASP A 131 61.28 -12.83 8.47
C ASP A 131 62.24 -12.24 7.42
#